data_AF-A0A7J7MQA2-F1
#
_entry.id   AF-A0A7J7MQA2-F1
#
_cell.length_a   1.000
_cell.length_b   1.000
_cell.length_c   1.000
_cell.angle_alpha   90.00
_cell.angle_beta   90.00
_cell.angle_gamma   90.00
#
_symmetry.space_group_name_H-M   'P 1'
#
loop_
_entity.id
_entity.type
_entity.pdbx_description
1 polymer ?
#
loop_
_entity_poly.entity_id
_entity_poly.type
_entity_poly.pdbx_seq_one_letter_code
_entity_poly.pdbx_strand_id
1 'polypeptide(L)'
;MVEQSRVLNIPGAEKQTKRELFDSLRQELEYPVLEKASKSAWDLILDSDELGKEISDTVERVFYRLSGQEPPPNNEAQPENETLDSARKRSFNQMSEVADRSGDPPS
;
A
#
# COMPACT_ATOMS: atom_id res chain seq x y z
N MET A 1 0.79 32.74 13.26
CA MET A 1 -0.31 31.91 13.84
C MET A 1 -1.18 32.72 14.79
N VAL A 2 -0.66 33.19 15.93
CA VAL A 2 -1.43 33.98 16.91
C VAL A 2 -2.00 35.27 16.29
N GLU A 3 -1.24 35.93 15.43
CA GLU A 3 -1.62 37.17 14.72
C GLU A 3 -2.88 37.06 13.84
N GLN A 4 -3.30 35.85 13.46
CA GLN A 4 -4.51 35.60 12.67
C GLN A 4 -5.72 35.17 13.51
N SER A 5 -5.56 35.03 14.84
CA SER A 5 -6.68 34.64 15.72
C SER A 5 -7.78 35.69 15.69
N ARG A 6 -9.00 35.26 15.38
CA ARG A 6 -10.19 36.11 15.46
C ARG A 6 -10.53 36.42 16.91
N VAL A 7 -10.24 35.51 17.85
CA VAL A 7 -10.48 35.71 19.29
C VAL A 7 -9.58 36.79 19.90
N LEU A 8 -8.32 36.89 19.46
CA LEU A 8 -7.39 37.89 20.01
C LEU A 8 -7.46 39.25 19.30
N ASN A 9 -7.95 39.30 18.06
CA ASN A 9 -8.05 40.52 17.26
C ASN A 9 -9.43 41.22 17.32
N ILE A 10 -10.41 40.68 18.05
CA ILE A 10 -11.72 41.34 18.23
C ILE A 10 -11.63 42.51 19.23
N PRO A 11 -12.18 43.70 18.91
CA PRO A 11 -12.26 44.81 19.85
C PRO A 11 -13.01 44.41 21.12
N GLY A 12 -12.43 44.67 22.30
CA GLY A 12 -12.99 44.24 23.58
C GLY A 12 -12.35 42.98 24.17
N ALA A 13 -11.49 42.26 23.42
CA ALA A 13 -10.71 41.13 23.94
C ALA A 13 -9.86 41.53 25.16
N GLU A 14 -9.41 42.78 25.24
CA GLU A 14 -8.64 43.33 26.37
C GLU A 14 -9.41 43.38 27.70
N LYS A 15 -10.74 43.20 27.66
CA LYS A 15 -11.63 43.20 28.84
C LYS A 15 -12.04 41.79 29.27
N GLN A 16 -11.76 40.79 28.46
CA GLN A 16 -12.02 39.39 28.81
C GLN A 16 -10.99 38.89 29.82
N THR A 17 -11.41 37.99 30.71
CA THR A 17 -10.48 37.31 31.60
C THR A 17 -9.56 36.38 30.80
N LYS A 18 -8.37 36.10 31.36
CA LYS A 18 -7.44 35.11 30.79
C LYS A 18 -8.14 33.78 30.47
N ARG A 19 -9.09 33.34 31.31
CA ARG A 19 -9.83 32.09 31.09
C ARG A 19 -10.73 32.17 29.87
N GLU A 20 -11.54 33.21 29.74
CA GLU A 20 -12.45 33.38 28.60
C GLU A 20 -11.70 33.45 27.27
N LEU A 21 -10.52 34.09 27.25
CA LEU A 21 -9.63 34.11 26.08
C LEU A 21 -9.10 32.71 25.73
N PHE A 22 -8.70 31.90 26.71
CA PHE A 22 -8.26 30.51 26.48
C PHE A 22 -9.40 29.59 26.02
N ASP A 23 -10.58 29.70 26.65
CA ASP A 23 -11.75 28.91 26.29
C ASP A 23 -12.23 29.28 24.87
N SER A 24 -12.24 30.57 24.53
CA SER A 24 -12.56 31.06 23.17
C SER A 24 -11.52 30.64 22.13
N LEU A 25 -10.21 30.74 22.45
CA LEU A 25 -9.14 30.27 21.56
C LEU A 25 -9.22 28.76 21.31
N ARG A 26 -9.55 27.98 22.34
CA ARG A 26 -9.78 26.53 22.20
C ARG A 26 -10.90 26.25 21.21
N GLN A 27 -12.00 27.00 21.29
CA GLN A 27 -13.12 26.87 20.36
C GLN A 27 -12.78 27.32 18.93
N GLU A 28 -12.00 28.39 18.76
CA GLU A 28 -11.49 28.81 17.44
C GLU A 28 -10.59 27.74 16.79
N LEU A 29 -9.79 27.04 17.60
CA LEU A 29 -8.84 26.03 17.13
C LEU A 29 -9.41 24.61 17.04
N GLU A 30 -10.56 24.33 17.65
CA GLU A 30 -11.16 22.99 17.72
C GLU A 30 -11.31 22.34 16.34
N TYR A 31 -12.03 23.02 15.43
CA TYR A 31 -12.28 22.48 14.09
C TYR A 31 -11.00 22.42 13.23
N PRO A 32 -10.15 23.47 13.11
CA PRO A 32 -8.91 23.39 12.33
C PRO A 32 -7.89 22.36 12.84
N VAL A 33 -7.87 22.07 14.14
CA VAL A 33 -7.02 21.00 14.70
C VAL A 33 -7.60 19.63 14.38
N LEU A 34 -8.91 19.45 14.54
CA LEU A 34 -9.59 18.20 14.21
C LEU A 34 -9.49 17.86 12.72
N GLU A 35 -9.68 18.85 11.84
CA GLU A 35 -9.55 18.69 10.39
C GLU A 35 -8.13 18.23 10.00
N LYS A 36 -7.09 18.89 10.54
CA LYS A 36 -5.70 18.50 10.29
C LYS A 36 -5.37 17.11 10.84
N ALA A 37 -5.78 16.81 12.07
CA ALA A 37 -5.55 15.51 12.68
C ALA A 37 -6.27 14.38 11.92
N SER A 38 -7.53 14.61 11.52
CA SER A 38 -8.31 13.68 10.69
C SER A 38 -7.65 13.46 9.34
N LYS A 39 -7.21 14.53 8.66
CA LYS A 39 -6.49 14.40 7.40
C LYS A 39 -5.20 13.59 7.56
N SER A 40 -4.34 13.93 8.53
CA SER A 40 -3.10 13.17 8.75
C SER A 40 -3.35 11.72 9.13
N ALA A 41 -4.44 11.40 9.84
CA ALA A 41 -4.83 10.02 10.11
C ALA A 41 -5.26 9.29 8.83
N TRP A 42 -6.04 9.93 7.94
CA TRP A 42 -6.38 9.35 6.64
C TRP A 42 -5.16 9.19 5.72
N ASP A 43 -4.27 10.18 5.67
CA ASP A 43 -3.03 10.11 4.90
C ASP A 43 -2.19 8.88 5.33
N LEU A 44 -2.10 8.59 6.65
CA LEU A 44 -1.42 7.39 7.20
C LEU A 44 -2.15 6.06 6.95
N ILE A 45 -3.48 6.07 6.83
CA ILE A 45 -4.29 4.86 6.55
C ILE A 45 -4.28 4.51 5.05
N LEU A 46 -4.18 5.53 4.20
CA LEU A 46 -4.15 5.41 2.74
C LEU A 46 -2.74 5.20 2.17
N ASP A 47 -1.71 5.46 2.98
CA ASP A 47 -0.33 5.13 2.63
C ASP A 47 -0.18 3.61 2.42
N SER A 48 0.62 3.20 1.44
CA SER A 48 0.92 1.78 1.20
C SER A 48 1.98 1.24 2.17
N ASP A 49 2.62 2.11 2.93
CA ASP A 49 3.67 1.78 3.88
C ASP A 49 3.12 1.64 5.32
N GLU A 50 3.95 1.09 6.21
CA GLU A 50 3.69 0.92 7.66
C GLU A 50 2.25 0.50 8.02
N LEU A 51 1.45 1.45 8.53
CA LEU A 51 0.12 1.23 9.09
C LEU A 51 -0.93 0.87 8.02
N GLY A 52 -0.92 1.53 6.87
CA GLY A 52 -1.87 1.24 5.80
C GLY A 52 -1.64 -0.13 5.18
N LYS A 53 -0.37 -0.60 5.16
CA LYS A 53 -0.06 -2.00 4.83
C LYS A 53 -0.63 -2.97 5.86
N GLU A 54 -0.41 -2.74 7.16
CA GLU A 54 -0.93 -3.63 8.22
C GLU A 54 -2.47 -3.73 8.17
N ILE A 55 -3.15 -2.61 7.93
CA ILE A 55 -4.61 -2.55 7.74
C ILE A 55 -5.01 -3.38 6.50
N SER A 56 -4.33 -3.19 5.37
CA SER A 56 -4.61 -3.90 4.11
C SER A 56 -4.42 -5.41 4.25
N ASP A 57 -3.25 -5.86 4.73
CA ASP A 57 -2.92 -7.26 5.00
C ASP A 57 -3.92 -7.92 5.97
N THR A 58 -4.42 -7.16 6.95
CA THR A 58 -5.40 -7.65 7.93
C THR A 58 -6.80 -7.77 7.32
N VAL A 59 -7.25 -6.76 6.57
CA VAL A 59 -8.56 -6.77 5.88
C VAL A 59 -8.61 -7.90 4.86
N GLU A 60 -7.56 -8.08 4.06
CA GLU A 60 -7.47 -9.14 3.05
C GLU A 60 -7.48 -10.54 3.69
N ARG A 61 -6.68 -10.76 4.74
CA ARG A 61 -6.67 -12.01 5.51
C ARG A 61 -8.04 -12.35 6.12
N VAL A 62 -8.75 -11.35 6.64
CA VAL A 62 -10.10 -11.53 7.18
C VAL A 62 -11.10 -11.79 6.06
N PHE A 63 -10.98 -11.12 4.92
CA PHE A 63 -11.82 -11.33 3.74
C PHE A 63 -11.73 -12.78 3.23
N TYR A 64 -10.52 -13.30 2.98
CA TYR A 64 -10.33 -14.68 2.53
C TYR A 64 -10.88 -15.70 3.52
N ARG A 65 -10.61 -15.53 4.82
CA ARG A 65 -11.15 -16.39 5.88
C ARG A 65 -12.68 -16.42 5.92
N LEU A 66 -13.34 -15.28 5.64
CA LEU A 66 -14.81 -15.18 5.68
C LEU A 66 -15.47 -15.61 4.35
N SER A 67 -14.81 -15.39 3.21
CA SER A 67 -15.30 -15.79 1.89
C SER A 67 -15.09 -17.28 1.58
N GLY A 68 -14.23 -17.95 2.33
CA GLY A 68 -13.84 -19.34 2.09
C GLY A 68 -12.93 -19.50 0.85
N GLN A 69 -12.39 -18.41 0.33
CA GLN A 69 -11.43 -18.41 -0.76
C GLN A 69 -10.01 -18.47 -0.20
N GLU A 70 -9.11 -19.16 -0.90
CA GLU A 70 -7.69 -19.16 -0.55
C GLU A 70 -7.04 -17.85 -1.05
N PRO A 71 -6.16 -17.20 -0.25
CA PRO A 71 -5.39 -16.06 -0.72
C PRO A 71 -4.48 -16.45 -1.91
N PRO A 72 -4.18 -15.53 -2.83
CA PRO A 72 -3.19 -15.77 -3.87
C PRO A 72 -1.80 -16.07 -3.27
N PRO A 73 -0.96 -16.87 -3.94
CA PRO A 73 0.39 -17.13 -3.47
C PRO A 73 1.19 -15.82 -3.40
N ASN A 74 1.67 -15.49 -2.20
CA ASN A 74 2.37 -14.24 -1.92
C ASN A 74 3.75 -14.21 -2.61
N ASN A 75 3.96 -13.23 -3.49
CA ASN A 75 5.16 -13.13 -4.34
C ASN A 75 6.14 -12.05 -3.84
N GLU A 76 6.56 -12.10 -2.58
CA GLU A 76 7.65 -11.25 -2.07
C GLU A 76 8.72 -12.05 -1.33
N ALA A 77 9.98 -11.72 -1.62
CA ALA A 77 11.23 -12.35 -1.13
C ALA A 77 11.57 -13.78 -1.65
N GLN A 78 12.12 -13.86 -2.87
CA GLN A 78 13.39 -14.60 -3.03
C GLN A 78 14.54 -13.69 -2.54
N PRO A 79 15.56 -14.27 -1.91
CA PRO A 79 16.75 -14.64 -2.67
C PRO A 79 17.22 -16.10 -2.50
N GLU A 80 18.28 -16.41 -3.23
CA GLU A 80 19.26 -17.51 -3.06
C GLU A 80 18.82 -18.99 -3.11
N ASN A 81 18.89 -19.53 -4.34
CA ASN A 81 19.62 -20.76 -4.71
C ASN A 81 19.47 -22.02 -3.84
N GLU A 82 18.61 -22.96 -4.25
CA GLU A 82 19.03 -24.38 -4.34
C GLU A 82 18.49 -25.04 -5.61
N THR A 83 19.32 -25.92 -6.20
CA THR A 83 19.16 -26.52 -7.53
C THR A 83 18.02 -27.53 -7.61
N LEU A 84 17.06 -27.32 -8.53
CA LEU A 84 16.12 -28.36 -8.97
C LEU A 84 16.18 -28.61 -10.49
N ASP A 85 17.32 -29.15 -10.90
CA ASP A 85 17.48 -29.93 -12.13
C ASP A 85 16.56 -31.18 -12.09
N SER A 86 15.27 -31.05 -12.44
CA SER A 86 14.39 -32.19 -12.81
C SER A 86 13.02 -31.79 -13.41
N ALA A 87 12.98 -30.92 -14.43
CA ALA A 87 11.73 -30.68 -15.17
C ALA A 87 11.85 -30.48 -16.71
N ARG A 88 13.07 -30.53 -17.29
CA ARG A 88 13.26 -30.20 -18.73
C ARG A 88 13.96 -31.30 -19.56
N LYS A 89 13.48 -32.54 -19.44
CA LYS A 89 13.81 -33.65 -20.37
C LYS A 89 12.56 -34.38 -20.89
N ARG A 90 11.59 -33.65 -21.45
CA ARG A 90 10.51 -34.25 -22.25
C ARG A 90 9.84 -33.34 -23.29
N SER A 91 10.56 -32.38 -23.89
CA SER A 91 10.09 -31.73 -25.14
C SER A 91 11.19 -30.94 -25.87
N PHE A 92 12.26 -31.62 -26.31
CA PHE A 92 13.10 -31.23 -27.47
C PHE A 92 14.16 -32.32 -27.74
N ASN A 93 13.98 -33.08 -28.83
CA ASN A 93 14.97 -33.87 -29.60
C ASN A 93 14.32 -35.12 -30.22
N GLN A 94 13.46 -34.92 -31.22
CA GLN A 94 13.18 -35.92 -32.24
C GLN A 94 12.62 -35.24 -33.50
N MET A 95 13.50 -34.62 -34.30
CA MET A 95 13.41 -34.45 -35.76
C MET A 95 14.59 -33.61 -36.26
N SER A 96 15.77 -34.22 -36.46
CA SER A 96 16.89 -33.57 -37.16
C SER A 96 17.95 -34.56 -37.66
N GLU A 97 17.55 -35.70 -38.24
CA GLU A 97 18.48 -36.54 -39.01
C GLU A 97 17.76 -37.40 -40.07
N VAL A 98 17.53 -36.83 -41.25
CA VAL A 98 17.55 -37.51 -42.56
C VAL A 98 17.59 -36.45 -43.66
N ALA A 99 18.77 -35.87 -43.84
CA ALA A 99 19.13 -35.12 -45.03
C ALA A 99 20.63 -35.31 -45.29
N ASP A 100 20.98 -36.37 -46.02
CA ASP A 100 21.77 -36.32 -47.27
C ASP A 100 22.28 -37.73 -47.65
N ARG A 101 22.50 -37.96 -48.96
CA ARG A 101 23.08 -39.16 -49.62
C ARG A 101 22.13 -40.39 -49.67
N SER A 102 21.96 -41.10 -50.79
CA SER A 102 22.78 -41.23 -52.01
C SER A 102 21.90 -41.47 -53.26
N GLY A 103 22.47 -41.39 -54.48
CA GLY A 103 21.80 -41.73 -55.76
C GLY A 103 21.44 -43.23 -55.91
N ASP A 104 20.88 -43.72 -57.02
CA ASP A 104 20.69 -43.18 -58.38
C ASP A 104 19.48 -43.88 -59.07
N PRO A 105 18.98 -43.45 -60.26
CA PRO A 105 17.92 -44.13 -61.02
C PRO A 105 18.50 -45.38 -61.74
N PRO A 106 17.70 -46.40 -62.12
CA PRO A 106 16.73 -46.30 -63.23
C PRO A 106 15.43 -47.13 -62.97
N SER A 107 14.46 -47.26 -63.88
CA SER A 107 14.36 -46.86 -65.30
C SER A 107 13.03 -46.17 -65.61
#